data_AF-A0A523W7W6-F1
#
_entry.id   AF-A0A523W7W6-F1
#
_cell.length_a   1.000
_cell.length_b   1.000
_cell.length_c   1.000
_cell.angle_alpha   90.00
_cell.angle_beta   90.00
_cell.angle_gamma   90.00
#
_symmetry.space_group_name_H-M   'P 1'
#
loop_
_entity.id
_entity.type
_entity.pdbx_description
1 polymer ?
#
loop_
_entity_poly.entity_id
_entity_poly.type
_entity_poly.pdbx_seq_one_letter_code
_entity_poly.pdbx_strand_id
1 'polypeptide(L)'
;MKRLLKKEELEKMVADLMENYDVIAPVLKEELILFQPITRTDQILWDYPNSLKPVKEFFLPPREVLFRFKQGKAEPMSPAPKKRLIWGSRPCDARSLLLLDKVFLDETKDIY
;
A
#
# COMPACT_ATOMS: atom_id res chain seq x y z
N MET A 1 -20.67 -17.10 -9.88
CA MET A 1 -19.93 -17.17 -11.16
C MET A 1 -18.44 -17.23 -10.83
N LYS A 2 -17.72 -18.31 -11.16
CA LYS A 2 -16.28 -18.41 -10.91
C LYS A 2 -15.55 -17.62 -12.00
N ARG A 3 -14.71 -16.66 -11.62
CA ARG A 3 -13.74 -16.03 -12.52
C ARG A 3 -12.39 -16.73 -12.28
N LEU A 4 -11.82 -17.30 -13.32
CA LEU A 4 -10.53 -17.99 -13.28
C LEU A 4 -9.54 -17.15 -14.08
N LEU A 5 -8.35 -16.94 -13.52
CA LEU A 5 -7.25 -16.24 -14.17
C LEU A 5 -6.05 -17.19 -14.19
N LYS A 6 -5.38 -17.31 -15.33
CA LYS A 6 -4.15 -18.09 -15.42
C LYS A 6 -3.02 -17.36 -14.71
N LYS A 7 -2.04 -18.10 -14.17
CA LYS A 7 -0.91 -17.51 -13.45
C LYS A 7 -0.09 -16.62 -14.39
N GLU A 8 0.06 -17.03 -15.64
CA GLU A 8 0.73 -16.29 -16.71
C GLU A 8 0.07 -14.93 -17.01
N GLU A 9 -1.22 -14.77 -16.74
CA GLU A 9 -1.96 -13.53 -17.00
C GLU A 9 -1.91 -12.54 -15.82
N LEU A 10 -1.37 -12.95 -14.67
CA LEU A 10 -1.28 -12.09 -13.48
C LEU A 10 -0.36 -10.90 -13.70
N GLU A 11 0.79 -11.11 -14.32
CA GLU A 11 1.74 -10.03 -14.61
C GLU A 11 1.09 -8.97 -15.50
N LYS A 12 0.39 -9.40 -16.55
CA LYS A 12 -0.35 -8.50 -17.43
C LYS A 12 -1.44 -7.74 -16.67
N MET A 13 -2.24 -8.43 -15.86
CA MET A 13 -3.29 -7.79 -15.07
C MET A 13 -2.72 -6.72 -14.13
N VAL A 14 -1.60 -7.02 -13.44
CA VAL A 14 -0.97 -6.03 -12.56
C VAL A 14 -0.40 -4.86 -13.36
N ALA A 15 0.21 -5.11 -14.52
CA ALA A 15 0.69 -4.04 -15.40
C ALA A 15 -0.45 -3.10 -15.84
N ASP A 16 -1.60 -3.65 -16.27
CA ASP A 16 -2.78 -2.87 -16.64
C ASP A 16 -3.32 -2.03 -15.45
N LEU A 17 -3.25 -2.59 -14.23
CA LEU A 17 -3.66 -1.89 -13.01
C LEU A 17 -2.70 -0.75 -12.63
N MET A 18 -1.40 -0.88 -12.93
CA MET A 18 -0.40 0.16 -12.65
C MET A 18 -0.63 1.46 -13.42
N GLU A 19 -1.40 1.44 -14.51
CA GLU A 19 -1.78 2.67 -15.24
C GLU A 19 -2.70 3.58 -14.41
N ASN A 20 -3.51 3.00 -13.52
CA ASN A 20 -4.56 3.70 -12.79
C ASN A 20 -4.36 3.66 -11.27
N TYR A 21 -3.52 2.77 -10.77
CA TYR A 21 -3.27 2.54 -9.36
C TYR A 21 -1.77 2.60 -9.05
N ASP A 22 -1.43 3.21 -7.91
CA ASP A 22 -0.13 2.96 -7.29
C ASP A 22 -0.17 1.56 -6.67
N VAL A 23 0.43 0.59 -7.37
CA VAL A 23 0.49 -0.79 -6.92
C VAL A 23 1.60 -0.95 -5.89
N ILE A 24 1.25 -1.51 -4.73
CA ILE A 24 2.13 -1.84 -3.63
C ILE A 24 2.18 -3.37 -3.54
N ALA A 25 3.38 -3.95 -3.55
CA ALA A 25 3.57 -5.39 -3.56
C ALA A 25 4.76 -5.79 -2.69
N PRO A 26 4.86 -7.07 -2.26
CA PRO A 26 6.05 -7.59 -1.61
C PRO A 26 7.23 -7.59 -2.59
N VAL A 27 8.35 -7.02 -2.18
CA VAL A 27 9.61 -6.97 -2.93
C VAL A 27 10.75 -7.45 -2.04
N LEU A 28 11.80 -8.02 -2.64
CA LEU A 28 13.05 -8.32 -1.94
C LEU A 28 13.94 -7.08 -1.99
N LYS A 29 14.29 -6.50 -0.83
CA LYS A 29 15.21 -5.38 -0.73
C LYS A 29 16.18 -5.63 0.39
N GLU A 30 17.48 -5.66 0.08
CA GLU A 30 18.54 -5.84 1.07
C GLU A 30 18.29 -7.05 1.99
N GLU A 31 17.94 -8.20 1.38
CA GLU A 31 17.59 -9.46 2.07
C GLU A 31 16.29 -9.45 2.89
N LEU A 32 15.59 -8.32 2.94
CA LEU A 32 14.32 -8.18 3.64
C LEU A 32 13.16 -8.19 2.65
N ILE A 33 12.08 -8.87 3.02
CA ILE A 33 10.82 -8.81 2.28
C ILE A 33 10.01 -7.63 2.82
N LEU A 34 9.79 -6.63 1.98
CA LEU A 34 9.06 -5.41 2.33
C LEU A 34 7.95 -5.16 1.33
N PHE A 35 6.84 -4.58 1.78
CA PHE A 35 5.87 -4.01 0.86
C PHE A 35 6.37 -2.66 0.39
N GLN A 36 6.40 -2.42 -0.92
CA GLN A 36 6.78 -1.14 -1.52
C GLN A 36 5.94 -0.84 -2.77
N PRO A 37 5.76 0.45 -3.12
CA PRO A 37 5.25 0.82 -4.43
C PRO A 37 6.18 0.28 -5.51
N ILE A 38 5.64 -0.46 -6.48
CA ILE A 38 6.42 -1.02 -7.58
C ILE A 38 6.33 -0.13 -8.81
N THR A 39 7.40 -0.12 -9.60
CA THR A 39 7.44 0.54 -10.92
C THR A 39 7.44 -0.45 -12.07
N ARG A 40 7.68 -1.73 -11.78
CA ARG A 40 7.65 -2.83 -12.74
C ARG A 40 7.12 -4.10 -12.07
N THR A 41 6.44 -4.94 -12.84
CA THR A 41 5.85 -6.20 -12.34
C THR A 41 6.90 -7.24 -11.94
N ASP A 42 8.10 -7.18 -12.52
CA ASP A 42 9.23 -8.06 -12.19
C ASP A 42 9.79 -7.85 -10.77
N GLN A 43 9.42 -6.77 -10.10
CA GLN A 43 9.77 -6.51 -8.70
C GLN A 43 8.93 -7.35 -7.72
N ILE A 44 7.79 -7.88 -8.16
CA ILE A 44 6.84 -8.59 -7.31
C ILE A 44 7.38 -9.96 -6.91
N LEU A 45 7.47 -10.20 -5.60
CA LEU A 45 7.62 -11.54 -5.06
C LEU A 45 6.26 -12.24 -5.03
N TRP A 46 5.97 -13.03 -6.06
CA TRP A 46 4.70 -13.76 -6.20
C TRP A 46 4.46 -14.82 -5.12
N ASP A 47 5.54 -15.40 -4.60
CA ASP A 47 5.53 -16.36 -3.50
C ASP A 47 6.53 -15.89 -2.44
N TYR A 48 6.04 -15.68 -1.22
CA TYR A 48 6.84 -15.17 -0.12
C TYR A 48 6.29 -15.66 1.23
N PRO A 49 7.16 -15.96 2.22
CA PRO A 49 6.72 -16.51 3.50
C PRO A 49 6.08 -15.46 4.40
N ASN A 50 6.78 -14.35 4.63
CA ASN A 50 6.33 -13.22 5.42
C ASN A 50 7.11 -11.96 5.06
N SER A 51 6.49 -10.79 5.21
CA SER A 51 7.21 -9.52 5.16
C SER A 51 7.70 -9.12 6.55
N LEU A 52 8.77 -8.33 6.60
CA LEU A 52 9.26 -7.76 7.86
C LEU A 52 8.23 -6.78 8.46
N LYS A 53 7.56 -6.03 7.59
CA LYS A 53 6.55 -5.04 7.98
C LYS A 53 5.18 -5.39 7.39
N PRO A 54 4.09 -5.25 8.16
CA PRO A 54 2.73 -5.48 7.69
C PRO A 54 2.25 -4.34 6.78
N VAL A 55 1.23 -4.61 5.96
CA VAL A 55 0.67 -3.63 5.00
C VAL A 55 0.01 -2.42 5.67
N LYS A 56 -0.30 -2.47 6.97
CA LYS A 56 -0.89 -1.36 7.72
C LYS A 56 -0.03 -0.08 7.73
N GLU A 57 1.28 -0.18 7.49
CA GLU A 57 2.17 0.99 7.39
C GLU A 57 1.75 1.97 6.27
N PHE A 58 1.03 1.48 5.24
CA PHE A 58 0.51 2.34 4.17
C PHE A 58 -0.77 3.10 4.57
N PHE A 59 -1.42 2.73 5.66
CA PHE A 59 -2.63 3.40 6.16
C PHE A 59 -2.29 4.39 7.28
N LEU A 60 -1.31 4.04 8.12
CA LEU A 60 -0.85 4.83 9.25
C LEU A 60 0.67 4.98 9.18
N PRO A 61 1.19 5.84 8.28
CA PRO A 61 2.63 6.03 8.15
C PRO A 61 3.19 6.69 9.42
N PRO A 62 4.42 6.35 9.85
CA PRO A 62 5.03 6.93 11.06
C PRO A 62 5.32 8.43 10.94
N ARG A 63 5.25 8.99 9.72
CA ARG A 63 5.50 10.40 9.43
C ARG A 63 4.61 10.83 8.26
N GLU A 64 4.01 12.00 8.37
CA GLU A 64 3.26 12.66 7.30
C GLU A 64 3.95 13.95 6.91
N VAL A 65 4.04 14.22 5.61
CA VAL A 65 4.60 15.49 5.12
C VAL A 65 3.48 16.51 5.05
N LEU A 66 3.53 17.53 5.90
CA LEU A 66 2.54 18.61 5.89
C LEU A 66 2.84 19.68 4.85
N PHE A 67 4.13 19.98 4.62
CA PHE A 67 4.59 21.04 3.73
C PHE A 67 5.82 20.62 2.94
N ARG A 68 5.90 21.06 1.68
CA ARG A 68 7.11 21.02 0.86
C ARG A 68 7.59 22.44 0.61
N PHE A 69 8.87 22.70 0.86
CA PHE A 69 9.45 24.02 0.62
C PHE A 69 10.08 24.06 -0.78
N LYS A 70 9.62 24.99 -1.62
CA LYS A 70 10.18 25.24 -2.96
C LYS A 70 10.37 26.73 -3.17
N GLN A 71 11.60 27.14 -3.50
CA GLN A 71 11.95 28.55 -3.73
C GLN A 71 11.51 29.49 -2.57
N GLY A 72 11.68 29.05 -1.33
CA GLY A 72 11.34 29.83 -0.14
C GLY A 72 9.83 29.90 0.19
N LYS A 73 8.97 29.22 -0.57
CA LYS A 73 7.53 29.11 -0.29
C LYS A 73 7.20 27.73 0.25
N ALA A 74 6.34 27.69 1.28
CA ALA A 74 5.76 26.46 1.78
C ALA A 74 4.53 26.13 0.93
N GLU A 75 4.56 25.00 0.25
CA GLU A 75 3.42 24.42 -0.46
C GLU A 75 2.83 23.33 0.44
N PRO A 76 1.57 23.46 0.91
CA PRO A 76 0.93 22.39 1.67
C PRO A 76 0.85 21.15 0.80
N MET A 77 1.29 20.01 1.34
CA MET A 77 1.14 18.75 0.64
C MET A 77 -0.27 18.26 0.93
N SER A 78 -1.20 18.52 0.00
CA SER A 78 -2.47 17.82 -0.04
C SER A 78 -2.35 16.76 -1.12
N PRO A 79 -1.78 15.57 -0.81
CA PRO A 79 -1.69 14.53 -1.82
C PRO A 79 -3.13 14.20 -2.21
N ALA A 80 -3.51 14.50 -3.47
CA ALA A 80 -4.66 13.86 -4.05
C ALA A 80 -4.41 12.35 -3.90
N PRO A 81 -5.26 11.60 -3.17
CA PRO A 81 -4.99 10.19 -2.96
C PRO A 81 -5.08 9.51 -4.31
N LYS A 82 -3.93 9.19 -4.91
CA LYS A 82 -3.89 8.23 -6.00
C LYS A 82 -4.53 6.95 -5.50
N LYS A 83 -5.34 6.32 -6.34
CA LYS A 83 -5.91 5.02 -5.98
C LYS A 83 -4.77 4.04 -5.76
N ARG A 84 -4.78 3.32 -4.65
CA ARG A 84 -3.74 2.36 -4.29
C ARG A 84 -4.28 0.96 -4.38
N LEU A 85 -3.45 0.04 -4.83
CA LEU A 85 -3.74 -1.39 -4.82
C LEU A 85 -2.63 -2.10 -4.06
N ILE A 86 -2.98 -2.85 -3.01
CA ILE A 86 -2.02 -3.65 -2.24
C ILE A 86 -2.15 -5.10 -2.68
N TRP A 87 -1.16 -5.61 -3.39
CA TRP A 87 -1.08 -6.98 -3.86
C TRP A 87 -0.41 -7.89 -2.84
N GLY A 88 -0.95 -9.09 -2.64
CA GLY A 88 -0.30 -10.11 -1.80
C GLY A 88 -0.43 -9.87 -0.30
N SER A 89 -1.32 -8.99 0.16
CA SER A 89 -1.61 -8.82 1.59
C SER A 89 -2.06 -10.13 2.23
N ARG A 90 -1.50 -10.47 3.41
CA ARG A 90 -1.91 -11.67 4.14
C ARG A 90 -3.33 -11.46 4.72
N PRO A 91 -4.17 -12.51 4.82
CA PRO A 91 -5.53 -12.36 5.35
C PRO A 91 -5.60 -11.74 6.76
N CYS A 92 -4.64 -12.07 7.63
CA CYS A 92 -4.54 -11.48 8.98
C CYS A 92 -4.21 -9.98 8.95
N ASP A 93 -3.31 -9.58 8.06
CA ASP A 93 -2.92 -8.19 7.83
C ASP A 93 -4.10 -7.37 7.30
N ALA A 94 -4.81 -7.87 6.29
CA ALA A 94 -6.02 -7.23 5.78
C ALA A 94 -7.11 -7.13 6.86
N ARG A 95 -7.32 -8.18 7.66
CA ARG A 95 -8.30 -8.18 8.76
C ARG A 95 -7.95 -7.18 9.86
N SER A 96 -6.67 -6.89 10.09
CA SER A 96 -6.24 -5.91 11.09
C SER A 96 -6.78 -4.50 10.81
N LEU A 97 -7.03 -4.16 9.54
CA LEU A 97 -7.61 -2.88 9.15
C LEU A 97 -9.01 -2.68 9.76
N LEU A 98 -9.83 -3.73 9.79
CA LEU A 98 -11.17 -3.66 10.43
C LEU A 98 -11.12 -3.39 11.94
N LEU A 99 -10.01 -3.75 12.60
CA LEU A 99 -9.79 -3.43 14.00
C LEU A 99 -9.28 -2.00 14.16
N LEU A 100 -8.42 -1.53 13.26
CA LEU A 100 -7.95 -0.15 13.24
C LEU A 100 -9.10 0.84 13.00
N ASP A 101 -10.02 0.52 12.08
CA ASP A 101 -11.19 1.35 11.81
C ASP A 101 -12.02 1.62 13.09
N LYS A 102 -12.16 0.62 13.97
CA LYS A 102 -12.87 0.79 15.25
C LYS A 102 -12.18 1.73 16.24
N VAL A 103 -10.87 1.94 16.11
CA VAL A 103 -10.10 2.79 17.02
C VAL A 103 -9.93 4.19 16.44
N PHE A 104 -9.71 4.29 15.13
CA PHE A 104 -9.35 5.53 14.46
C PHE A 104 -10.53 6.26 13.79
N LEU A 105 -11.64 5.56 13.51
CA LEU A 105 -12.82 6.15 12.85
C LEU A 105 -14.05 6.22 13.77
N ASP A 106 -13.97 5.70 15.00
CA ASP A 106 -15.06 5.81 15.96
C ASP A 106 -15.19 7.25 16.48
N GLU A 107 -16.41 7.68 16.82
CA GLU A 107 -16.79 9.07 17.14
C GLU A 107 -16.26 9.56 18.49
N THR A 108 -15.16 8.99 18.99
CA THR A 108 -14.55 9.44 20.22
C THR A 108 -13.97 10.83 19.97
N LYS A 109 -14.76 11.86 20.29
CA LYS A 109 -14.32 13.26 20.20
C LYS A 109 -13.03 13.41 20.99
N ASP A 110 -12.01 13.92 20.31
CA ASP A 110 -10.88 14.52 21.01
C ASP A 110 -11.45 15.62 21.92
N ILE A 111 -11.13 15.53 23.21
CA ILE A 111 -11.65 16.42 24.26
C ILE A 111 -10.95 17.78 24.27
N TYR A 112 -10.02 17.99 23.33
CA TYR A 112 -9.21 19.20 23.17
C TYR A 112 -9.55 19.95 21.88
#